data_AF-A0A536AC96-F1
#
_entry.id   AF-A0A536AC96-F1
#
_cell.length_a   1.000
_cell.length_b   1.000
_cell.length_c   1.000
_cell.angle_alpha   90.00
_cell.angle_beta   90.00
_cell.angle_gamma   90.00
#
_symmetry.space_group_name_H-M   'P 1'
#
loop_
_entity.id
_entity.type
_entity.pdbx_description
1 polymer ?
#
loop_
_entity_poly.entity_id
_entity_poly.type
_entity_poly.pdbx_seq_one_letter_code
_entity_poly.pdbx_strand_id
1 'polypeptide(L)'
;VGVPYLAINLAHVALGSSLLANLVEGLVRLVLLVAYLAAISLMPDVRRVFAYHGAEHMTIHAFEHGDPLVPERIEPYPTAHPRCGTAFLLFVVFVAIVLFAFLPRVNVAFDLIVRLVLVVPVASISYEVLRFGAAHERSPLMRAIVAPGLLLQRITTRRPDARMIEVAVASLEEAIAGDRETEAAA
;
A
#
# COMPACT_ATOMS: atom_id res chain seq x y z
N VAL A 1 11.85 -8.16 -14.23
CA VAL A 1 12.58 -7.32 -15.21
C VAL A 1 11.54 -6.69 -16.11
N GLY A 2 11.53 -5.36 -16.22
CA GLY A 2 10.47 -4.65 -16.94
C GLY A 2 11.04 -3.65 -17.94
N VAL A 3 10.15 -3.12 -18.78
CA VAL A 3 10.42 -2.05 -19.75
C VAL A 3 11.27 -0.91 -19.15
N PRO A 4 11.07 -0.46 -17.89
CA PRO A 4 11.91 0.59 -17.30
C PRO A 4 13.38 0.19 -17.13
N TYR A 5 13.66 -1.06 -16.76
CA TYR A 5 15.05 -1.52 -16.59
C TYR A 5 15.78 -1.58 -17.93
N LEU A 6 15.13 -2.13 -18.98
CA LEU A 6 15.72 -2.21 -20.32
C LEU A 6 15.91 -0.81 -20.94
N ALA A 7 14.92 0.08 -20.80
CA ALA A 7 15.00 1.46 -21.27
C ALA A 7 16.11 2.25 -20.58
N ILE A 8 16.28 2.09 -19.27
CA ILE A 8 17.33 2.79 -18.51
C ILE A 8 18.70 2.15 -18.71
N ASN A 9 18.78 0.85 -19.00
CA ASN A 9 20.06 0.22 -19.36
C ASN A 9 20.61 0.76 -20.69
N LEU A 10 19.73 1.05 -21.66
CA LEU A 10 20.08 1.77 -22.89
C LEU A 10 20.54 3.21 -22.62
N ALA A 11 19.93 3.88 -21.63
CA ALA A 11 20.30 5.24 -21.21
C ALA A 11 21.47 5.30 -20.20
N HIS A 12 21.96 4.16 -19.70
CA HIS A 12 23.00 4.10 -18.65
C HIS A 12 24.31 4.73 -19.12
N VAL A 13 24.60 4.66 -20.41
CA VAL A 13 25.75 5.31 -21.05
C VAL A 13 25.73 6.84 -20.86
N ALA A 14 24.55 7.46 -20.70
CA ALA A 14 24.40 8.89 -20.52
C ALA A 14 24.43 9.37 -19.05
N LEU A 15 24.24 8.47 -18.06
CA LEU A 15 24.07 8.86 -16.65
C LEU A 15 25.34 8.80 -15.81
N GLY A 16 26.39 8.11 -16.28
CA GLY A 16 27.73 8.09 -15.66
C GLY A 16 27.85 7.47 -14.26
N SER A 17 26.74 7.18 -13.56
CA SER A 17 26.72 6.58 -12.23
C SER A 17 25.56 5.59 -12.02
N SER A 18 25.87 4.42 -11.47
CA SER A 18 24.86 3.39 -11.19
C SER A 18 23.83 3.83 -10.14
N LEU A 19 24.25 4.62 -9.14
CA LEU A 19 23.38 5.17 -8.11
C LEU A 19 22.26 6.04 -8.72
N LEU A 20 22.64 7.02 -9.54
CA LEU A 20 21.67 7.93 -10.16
C LEU A 20 20.75 7.17 -11.14
N ALA A 21 21.28 6.22 -11.91
CA ALA A 21 20.48 5.37 -12.79
C ALA A 21 19.44 4.54 -12.02
N ASN A 22 19.82 3.96 -10.87
CA ASN A 22 18.91 3.16 -10.05
C ASN A 22 17.84 4.03 -9.35
N LEU A 23 18.21 5.21 -8.87
CA LEU A 23 17.26 6.16 -8.30
C LEU A 23 16.23 6.63 -9.33
N VAL A 24 16.68 6.99 -10.54
CA VAL A 24 15.79 7.38 -11.64
C VAL A 24 14.87 6.22 -12.02
N GLU A 25 15.39 5.00 -12.14
CA GLU A 25 14.56 3.81 -12.40
C GLU A 25 13.50 3.59 -11.33
N GLY A 26 13.90 3.74 -10.08
CA GLY A 26 13.01 3.68 -8.92
C GLY A 26 11.89 4.71 -9.00
N LEU A 27 12.23 5.96 -9.26
CA LEU A 27 11.28 7.07 -9.37
C LEU A 27 10.32 6.89 -10.55
N VAL A 28 10.83 6.48 -11.72
CA VAL A 28 10.01 6.19 -12.90
C VAL A 28 9.00 5.09 -12.58
N ARG A 29 9.40 4.01 -11.90
CA ARG A 29 8.47 2.95 -11.48
C ARG A 29 7.41 3.45 -10.51
N LEU A 30 7.78 4.28 -9.54
CA LEU A 30 6.84 4.90 -8.61
C LEU A 30 5.82 5.77 -9.35
N VAL A 31 6.26 6.62 -10.26
CA VAL A 31 5.39 7.46 -11.08
C VAL A 31 4.46 6.60 -11.94
N LEU A 32 4.98 5.56 -12.59
CA LEU A 32 4.17 4.62 -13.37
C LEU A 32 3.11 3.92 -12.52
N LEU A 33 3.46 3.48 -11.32
CA LEU A 33 2.50 2.85 -10.40
C LEU A 33 1.38 3.82 -10.00
N VAL A 34 1.74 5.04 -9.57
CA VAL A 34 0.76 6.05 -9.16
C VAL A 34 -0.11 6.48 -10.33
N ALA A 35 0.48 6.70 -11.51
CA ALA A 35 -0.25 7.05 -12.72
C ALA A 35 -1.21 5.93 -13.16
N TYR A 36 -0.76 4.67 -13.08
CA TYR A 36 -1.62 3.52 -13.35
C TYR A 36 -2.81 3.45 -12.40
N LEU A 37 -2.56 3.54 -11.08
CA LEU A 37 -3.62 3.54 -10.07
C LEU A 37 -4.61 4.69 -10.29
N ALA A 38 -4.10 5.89 -10.58
CA ALA A 38 -4.93 7.04 -10.90
C ALA A 38 -5.78 6.81 -12.17
N ALA A 39 -5.20 6.26 -13.23
CA ALA A 39 -5.91 5.98 -14.48
C ALA A 39 -7.03 4.93 -14.28
N ILE A 40 -6.73 3.80 -13.64
CA ILE A 40 -7.76 2.77 -13.40
C ILE A 40 -8.83 3.25 -12.42
N SER A 41 -8.51 4.18 -11.50
CA SER A 41 -9.49 4.78 -10.59
C SER A 41 -10.60 5.56 -11.32
N LEU A 42 -10.45 5.81 -12.62
CA LEU A 42 -11.46 6.44 -13.45
C LEU A 42 -12.49 5.44 -14.00
N MET A 43 -12.18 4.15 -14.02
CA MET A 43 -13.08 3.09 -14.51
C MET A 43 -14.22 2.84 -13.52
N PRO A 44 -15.50 2.75 -13.96
CA PRO A 44 -16.64 2.59 -13.07
C PRO A 44 -16.54 1.38 -12.12
N ASP A 45 -16.11 0.23 -12.63
CA ASP A 45 -15.98 -0.99 -11.83
C ASP A 45 -14.91 -0.85 -10.74
N VAL A 46 -13.77 -0.24 -11.08
CA VAL A 46 -12.69 0.02 -10.13
C VAL A 46 -13.10 1.06 -9.09
N ARG A 47 -13.86 2.09 -9.49
CA ARG A 47 -14.44 3.05 -8.54
C ARG A 47 -15.34 2.37 -7.52
N ARG A 48 -16.14 1.40 -7.98
CA ARG A 48 -17.00 0.59 -7.11
C ARG A 48 -16.18 -0.24 -6.13
N VAL A 49 -15.11 -0.89 -6.59
CA VAL A 49 -14.18 -1.63 -5.71
C VAL A 49 -13.55 -0.70 -4.67
N PHE A 50 -13.10 0.48 -5.06
CA PHE A 50 -12.52 1.47 -4.13
C PHE A 50 -13.55 2.03 -3.14
N ALA A 51 -14.84 2.03 -3.49
CA ALA A 51 -15.91 2.38 -2.56
C ALA A 51 -16.13 1.27 -1.51
N TYR A 52 -16.14 -0.01 -1.90
CA TYR A 52 -16.15 -1.12 -0.93
C TYR A 52 -14.94 -1.11 0.00
N HIS A 53 -13.75 -0.81 -0.52
CA HIS A 53 -12.55 -0.63 0.29
C HIS A 53 -12.68 0.55 1.27
N GLY A 54 -13.30 1.65 0.83
CA GLY A 54 -13.65 2.76 1.72
C GLY A 54 -14.64 2.35 2.82
N ALA A 55 -15.63 1.51 2.50
CA ALA A 55 -16.58 0.97 3.47
C ALA A 55 -15.88 0.12 4.55
N GLU A 56 -15.00 -0.80 4.14
CA GLU A 56 -14.19 -1.60 5.08
C GLU A 56 -13.42 -0.70 6.06
N HIS A 57 -12.68 0.29 5.57
CA HIS A 57 -11.96 1.21 6.44
C HIS A 57 -12.85 1.98 7.41
N MET A 58 -13.99 2.49 6.93
CA MET A 58 -14.90 3.25 7.78
C MET A 58 -15.53 2.37 8.85
N THR A 59 -15.90 1.13 8.52
CA THR A 59 -16.45 0.15 9.46
C THR A 59 -15.40 -0.25 10.50
N ILE A 60 -14.15 -0.49 10.09
CA ILE A 60 -13.05 -0.79 11.01
C ILE A 60 -12.79 0.38 11.96
N HIS A 61 -12.81 1.63 11.46
CA HIS A 61 -12.69 2.80 12.33
C HIS A 61 -13.79 2.81 13.41
N ALA A 62 -15.05 2.61 13.03
CA ALA A 62 -16.16 2.56 13.98
C ALA A 62 -15.97 1.45 15.03
N PHE A 63 -15.57 0.25 14.58
CA PHE A 63 -15.27 -0.88 15.46
C PHE A 63 -14.17 -0.56 16.47
N GLU A 64 -13.06 0.03 16.02
CA GLU A 64 -11.92 0.38 16.86
C GLU A 64 -12.21 1.47 17.89
N HIS A 65 -13.17 2.35 17.59
CA HIS A 65 -13.66 3.37 18.52
C HIS A 65 -14.77 2.85 19.44
N GLY A 66 -15.21 1.59 19.26
CA GLY A 66 -16.29 0.98 20.03
C GLY A 66 -17.68 1.55 19.70
N ASP A 67 -17.82 2.16 18.53
CA ASP A 67 -19.11 2.68 18.06
C ASP A 67 -20.02 1.54 17.56
N PRO A 68 -21.35 1.71 17.64
CA PRO A 68 -22.29 0.77 17.04
C PRO A 68 -22.05 0.62 15.54
N LEU A 69 -22.05 -0.62 15.03
CA LEU A 69 -21.86 -0.94 13.61
C LEU A 69 -23.15 -0.69 12.80
N VAL A 70 -23.63 0.55 12.83
CA VAL A 70 -24.78 1.02 12.05
C VAL A 70 -24.34 2.10 11.06
N PRO A 71 -24.95 2.19 9.86
CA PRO A 71 -24.51 3.11 8.81
C PRO A 71 -24.32 4.56 9.28
N GLU A 72 -25.23 5.08 10.12
CA GLU A 72 -25.22 6.46 10.60
C GLU A 72 -23.99 6.78 11.48
N ARG A 73 -23.44 5.76 12.16
CA ARG A 73 -22.23 5.89 12.98
C ARG A 73 -20.96 5.66 12.18
N ILE A 74 -21.04 4.90 11.09
CA ILE A 74 -19.90 4.58 10.23
C ILE A 74 -19.64 5.70 9.21
N GLU A 75 -20.69 6.30 8.64
CA GLU A 75 -20.61 7.35 7.62
C GLU A 75 -19.65 8.52 7.93
N PRO A 76 -19.55 9.03 9.17
CA PRO A 76 -18.65 10.13 9.51
C PRO A 76 -17.16 9.78 9.39
N TYR A 77 -16.78 8.51 9.54
CA TYR A 77 -15.37 8.10 9.57
C TYR A 77 -14.66 8.35 8.23
N PRO A 78 -13.33 8.60 8.23
CA PRO A 78 -12.59 8.79 7.00
C PRO A 78 -12.42 7.47 6.24
N THR A 79 -12.34 7.53 4.92
CA THR A 79 -12.06 6.36 4.07
C THR A 79 -10.58 5.95 4.07
N ALA A 80 -9.71 6.72 4.73
CA ALA A 80 -8.29 6.40 4.85
C ALA A 80 -8.01 5.81 6.24
N HIS A 81 -7.20 4.76 6.29
CA HIS A 81 -6.84 4.06 7.51
C HIS A 81 -5.32 3.83 7.57
N PRO A 82 -4.65 4.14 8.69
CA PRO A 82 -3.19 3.96 8.84
C PRO A 82 -2.70 2.51 8.77
N ARG A 83 -3.62 1.53 8.86
CA ARG A 83 -3.32 0.09 8.95
C ARG A 83 -3.59 -0.68 7.65
N CYS A 84 -3.99 0.02 6.58
CA CYS A 84 -4.34 -0.61 5.33
C CYS A 84 -3.12 -1.11 4.54
N GLY A 85 -3.24 -2.30 3.97
CA GLY A 85 -2.26 -2.89 3.05
C GLY A 85 -2.06 -2.11 1.73
N THR A 86 -2.90 -1.15 1.36
CA THR A 86 -2.58 -0.29 0.20
C THR A 86 -1.44 0.68 0.49
N ALA A 87 -1.23 1.06 1.77
CA ALA A 87 -0.01 1.76 2.18
C ALA A 87 1.22 0.86 2.10
N PHE A 88 1.07 -0.45 2.26
CA PHE A 88 2.16 -1.43 2.11
C PHE A 88 2.78 -1.37 0.71
N LEU A 89 1.98 -1.21 -0.35
CA LEU A 89 2.49 -1.10 -1.72
C LEU A 89 3.46 0.08 -1.89
N LEU A 90 3.17 1.24 -1.27
CA LEU A 90 4.10 2.36 -1.29
C LEU A 90 5.37 2.08 -0.48
N PHE A 91 5.24 1.46 0.69
CA PHE A 91 6.42 1.09 1.47
C PHE A 91 7.30 0.09 0.73
N VAL A 92 6.72 -0.87 0.01
CA VAL A 92 7.45 -1.82 -0.84
C VAL A 92 8.20 -1.09 -1.94
N VAL A 93 7.55 -0.16 -2.65
CA VAL A 93 8.24 0.61 -3.69
C VAL A 93 9.33 1.49 -3.09
N PHE A 94 9.06 2.21 -2.01
CA PHE A 94 10.05 3.07 -1.37
C PHE A 94 11.27 2.30 -0.87
N VAL A 95 11.06 1.21 -0.12
CA VAL A 95 12.13 0.33 0.36
C VAL A 95 12.90 -0.27 -0.80
N ALA A 96 12.21 -0.68 -1.88
CA ALA A 96 12.86 -1.15 -3.09
C ALA A 96 13.76 -0.07 -3.72
N ILE A 97 13.30 1.18 -3.83
CA ILE A 97 14.11 2.29 -4.36
C ILE A 97 15.39 2.45 -3.53
N VAL A 98 15.27 2.49 -2.19
CA VAL A 98 16.40 2.65 -1.28
C VAL A 98 17.39 1.48 -1.40
N LEU A 99 16.91 0.24 -1.34
CA LEU A 99 17.78 -0.94 -1.40
C LEU A 99 18.44 -1.10 -2.78
N PHE A 100 17.70 -0.88 -3.87
CA PHE A 100 18.25 -0.99 -5.22
C PHE A 100 19.15 0.18 -5.62
N ALA A 101 19.02 1.36 -4.99
CA ALA A 101 19.86 2.52 -5.28
C ALA A 101 21.35 2.20 -5.19
N PHE A 102 21.74 1.47 -4.15
CA PHE A 102 23.15 1.18 -3.84
C PHE A 102 23.73 -0.05 -4.55
N LEU A 103 22.94 -0.75 -5.38
CA LEU A 103 23.41 -1.94 -6.07
C LEU A 103 24.15 -1.62 -7.37
N PRO A 104 25.35 -2.18 -7.59
CA PRO A 104 26.04 -2.01 -8.86
C PRO A 104 25.28 -2.75 -9.97
N ARG A 105 25.32 -2.18 -11.18
CA ARG A 105 24.82 -2.85 -12.38
C ARG A 105 25.96 -3.67 -12.97
N VAL A 106 25.84 -4.99 -12.98
CA VAL A 106 26.91 -5.89 -13.43
C VAL A 106 26.55 -6.49 -14.78
N ASN A 107 25.46 -7.26 -14.83
CA ASN A 107 24.89 -7.81 -16.04
C ASN A 107 23.44 -8.21 -15.78
N VAL A 108 22.67 -8.44 -16.84
CA VAL A 108 21.22 -8.70 -16.74
C VAL A 108 20.90 -9.93 -15.87
N ALA A 109 21.69 -10.99 -15.96
CA ALA A 109 21.44 -12.23 -15.21
C ALA A 109 21.70 -12.03 -13.70
N PHE A 110 22.84 -11.43 -13.34
CA PHE A 110 23.17 -11.09 -11.97
C PHE A 110 22.14 -10.14 -11.36
N ASP A 111 21.81 -9.06 -12.07
CA ASP A 111 20.83 -8.07 -11.62
C ASP A 111 19.45 -8.70 -11.40
N LEU A 112 19.04 -9.67 -12.24
CA LEU A 112 17.79 -10.40 -12.08
C LEU A 112 17.79 -11.27 -10.81
N ILE A 113 18.87 -12.02 -10.57
CA ILE A 113 19.00 -12.89 -9.39
C ILE A 113 18.95 -12.05 -8.11
N VAL A 114 19.74 -10.97 -8.05
CA VAL A 114 19.76 -10.06 -6.90
C VAL A 114 18.39 -9.47 -6.64
N ARG A 115 17.66 -9.06 -7.69
CA ARG A 115 16.29 -8.54 -7.56
C ARG A 115 15.31 -9.58 -7.03
N LEU A 116 15.42 -10.84 -7.48
CA LEU A 116 14.55 -11.92 -7.00
C LEU A 116 14.79 -12.20 -5.51
N VAL A 117 16.05 -12.28 -5.11
CA VAL A 117 16.44 -12.46 -3.70
C VAL A 117 15.95 -11.29 -2.86
N LEU A 118 16.10 -10.06 -3.34
CA LEU A 118 15.72 -8.85 -2.60
C LEU A 118 14.20 -8.66 -2.44
N VAL A 119 13.34 -9.44 -3.11
CA VAL A 119 11.89 -9.41 -2.87
C VAL A 119 11.57 -9.70 -1.40
N VAL A 120 12.25 -10.70 -0.81
CA VAL A 120 11.99 -11.10 0.58
C VAL A 120 12.40 -10.00 1.56
N PRO A 121 13.65 -9.48 1.56
CA PRO A 121 14.04 -8.35 2.40
C PRO A 121 13.16 -7.12 2.22
N VAL A 122 12.79 -6.77 0.98
CA VAL A 122 11.90 -5.63 0.72
C VAL A 122 10.56 -5.86 1.42
N ALA A 123 9.91 -7.01 1.22
CA ALA A 123 8.63 -7.32 1.82
C ALA A 123 8.69 -7.33 3.36
N SER A 124 9.73 -7.94 3.93
CA SER A 124 9.92 -8.01 5.39
C SER A 124 10.12 -6.62 6.01
N ILE A 125 11.00 -5.79 5.42
CA ILE A 125 11.25 -4.43 5.91
C ILE A 125 9.98 -3.58 5.76
N SER A 126 9.28 -3.67 4.63
CA SER A 126 8.04 -2.92 4.42
C SER A 126 6.94 -3.31 5.41
N TYR A 127 6.86 -4.59 5.79
CA TYR A 127 5.90 -5.07 6.78
C TYR A 127 6.22 -4.50 8.16
N GLU A 128 7.48 -4.56 8.59
CA GLU A 128 7.90 -4.01 9.87
C GLU A 128 7.72 -2.48 9.94
N VAL A 129 8.01 -1.76 8.85
CA VAL A 129 7.75 -0.31 8.77
C VAL A 129 6.25 -0.01 8.93
N LEU A 130 5.38 -0.77 8.25
CA LEU A 130 3.92 -0.59 8.36
C LEU A 130 3.44 -0.91 9.78
N ARG A 131 3.84 -2.06 10.33
CA ARG A 131 3.48 -2.50 11.69
C ARG A 131 3.96 -1.51 12.74
N PHE A 132 5.20 -1.05 12.64
CA PHE A 132 5.78 -0.09 13.56
C PHE A 132 5.11 1.28 13.45
N GLY A 133 4.79 1.72 12.24
CA GLY A 133 4.06 2.97 11.98
C GLY A 133 2.66 2.97 12.61
N ALA A 134 1.92 1.87 12.46
CA ALA A 134 0.62 1.66 13.09
C ALA A 134 0.70 1.61 14.62
N ALA A 135 1.74 1.00 15.19
CA ALA A 135 1.93 0.96 16.64
C ALA A 135 2.27 2.34 17.25
N HIS A 136 2.76 3.29 16.45
CA HIS A 136 3.28 4.58 16.91
C HIS A 136 2.62 5.78 16.23
N GLU A 137 1.33 5.70 15.92
CA GLU A 137 0.56 6.75 15.22
C GLU A 137 0.59 8.12 15.90
N ARG A 138 0.84 8.17 17.22
CA ARG A 138 0.97 9.43 17.98
C ARG A 138 2.29 10.15 17.73
N SER A 139 3.31 9.46 17.23
CA SER A 139 4.63 10.04 16.96
C SER A 139 4.60 10.89 15.69
N PRO A 140 5.04 12.16 15.73
CA PRO A 140 5.04 13.04 14.55
C PRO A 140 5.92 12.49 13.42
N LEU A 141 7.00 11.79 13.76
CA LEU A 141 7.87 11.14 12.78
C LEU A 141 7.13 10.01 12.04
N MET A 142 6.42 9.17 12.78
CA MET A 142 5.67 8.06 12.17
C MET A 142 4.51 8.57 11.32
N ARG A 143 3.84 9.65 11.75
CA ARG A 143 2.84 10.33 10.92
C ARG A 143 3.43 10.82 9.60
N ALA A 144 4.64 11.36 9.59
CA ALA A 144 5.30 11.80 8.37
C ALA A 144 5.64 10.62 7.45
N ILE A 145 6.09 9.48 8.01
CA ILE A 145 6.42 8.26 7.26
C ILE A 145 5.17 7.61 6.65
N VAL A 146 4.05 7.60 7.38
CA VAL A 146 2.78 6.99 6.94
C VAL A 146 1.96 7.90 6.02
N ALA A 147 2.17 9.23 6.09
CA ALA A 147 1.41 10.21 5.31
C ALA A 147 1.38 9.95 3.78
N PRO A 148 2.49 9.58 3.11
CA PRO A 148 2.45 9.21 1.70
C PRO A 148 1.51 8.02 1.43
N GLY A 149 1.50 7.02 2.32
CA GLY A 149 0.56 5.89 2.28
C GLY A 149 -0.89 6.33 2.33
N LEU A 150 -1.23 7.20 3.28
CA LEU A 150 -2.57 7.78 3.41
C LEU A 150 -2.95 8.65 2.20
N LEU A 151 -1.97 9.33 1.59
CA LEU A 151 -2.21 10.10 0.38
C LEU A 151 -2.56 9.19 -0.80
N LEU A 152 -1.88 8.06 -0.96
CA LEU A 152 -2.22 7.08 -2.00
C LEU A 152 -3.63 6.53 -1.80
N GLN A 153 -4.06 6.32 -0.56
CA GLN A 153 -5.41 5.87 -0.25
C GLN A 153 -6.48 6.82 -0.78
N ARG A 154 -6.20 8.12 -0.93
CA ARG A 154 -7.15 9.05 -1.59
C ARG A 154 -7.45 8.69 -3.05
N ILE A 155 -6.60 7.90 -3.69
CA ILE A 155 -6.83 7.35 -5.03
C ILE A 155 -7.55 6.00 -4.95
N THR A 156 -7.19 5.16 -3.97
CA THR A 156 -7.65 3.76 -3.87
C THR A 156 -8.82 3.52 -2.91
N THR A 157 -9.36 4.57 -2.30
CA THR A 157 -10.60 4.52 -1.49
C THR A 157 -11.56 5.61 -1.95
N ARG A 158 -12.86 5.35 -1.82
CA ARG A 158 -13.93 6.30 -2.13
C ARG A 158 -15.03 6.23 -1.08
N ARG A 159 -15.84 7.28 -1.00
CA ARG A 159 -17.04 7.28 -0.16
C ARG A 159 -18.02 6.20 -0.65
N PRO A 160 -18.39 5.22 0.20
CA PRO A 160 -19.36 4.20 -0.13
C PRO A 160 -20.79 4.71 -0.05
N ASP A 161 -21.73 3.92 -0.59
CA ASP A 161 -23.15 4.04 -0.26
C ASP A 161 -23.50 3.18 0.96
N ALA A 162 -24.71 3.36 1.50
CA ALA A 162 -25.18 2.65 2.70
C ALA A 162 -25.15 1.11 2.53
N ARG A 163 -25.46 0.59 1.34
CA ARG A 163 -25.46 -0.86 1.09
C ARG A 163 -24.05 -1.44 1.12
N MET A 164 -23.06 -0.68 0.64
CA MET A 164 -21.65 -1.09 0.76
C MET A 164 -21.18 -1.10 2.22
N ILE A 165 -21.67 -0.17 3.04
CA ILE A 165 -21.40 -0.17 4.49
C ILE A 165 -22.02 -1.41 5.15
N GLU A 166 -23.28 -1.74 4.83
CA GLU A 166 -23.93 -2.96 5.33
C GLU A 166 -23.12 -4.23 5.00
N VAL A 167 -22.62 -4.34 3.77
CA VAL A 167 -21.74 -5.46 3.37
C VAL A 167 -20.45 -5.48 4.18
N ALA A 168 -19.83 -4.32 4.42
CA ALA A 168 -18.62 -4.23 5.22
C ALA A 168 -18.87 -4.60 6.69
N VAL A 169 -20.00 -4.19 7.27
CA VAL A 169 -20.42 -4.58 8.63
C VAL A 169 -20.60 -6.09 8.70
N ALA A 170 -21.40 -6.68 7.81
CA ALA A 170 -21.63 -8.12 7.80
C ALA A 170 -20.33 -8.92 7.64
N SER A 171 -19.41 -8.45 6.78
CA SER A 171 -18.10 -9.09 6.58
C SER A 171 -17.22 -9.01 7.83
N LEU A 172 -17.24 -7.88 8.55
CA LEU A 172 -16.46 -7.69 9.77
C LEU A 172 -17.02 -8.54 10.92
N GLU A 173 -18.35 -8.57 11.09
CA GLU A 173 -19.00 -9.38 12.12
C GLU A 173 -18.71 -10.87 11.94
N GLU A 174 -18.75 -11.35 10.70
CA GLU A 174 -18.41 -12.74 10.37
C GLU A 174 -16.93 -13.04 10.68
N ALA A 175 -16.02 -12.12 10.34
CA ALA A 175 -14.59 -12.29 10.65
C ALA A 175 -14.36 -12.38 12.18
N ILE A 176 -15.02 -11.51 12.96
CA ILE A 176 -14.93 -11.53 14.43
C ILE A 176 -15.53 -12.82 15.00
N ALA A 177 -16.62 -13.32 14.43
CA ALA A 177 -17.22 -14.58 14.85
C ALA A 177 -16.24 -15.75 14.64
N GLY A 178 -15.60 -15.83 13.46
CA GLY A 178 -14.58 -16.84 13.16
C GLY A 178 -13.35 -16.77 14.08
N ASP A 179 -12.89 -15.56 14.44
CA ASP A 179 -11.80 -15.38 15.40
C ASP A 179 -12.16 -15.93 16.78
N ARG A 180 -13.39 -15.65 17.26
CA ARG A 180 -13.89 -16.16 18.55
C ARG A 180 -14.03 -17.68 18.57
N GLU A 181 -14.47 -18.29 17.48
CA GLU A 181 -14.54 -19.76 17.36
C GLU A 181 -13.15 -20.39 17.42
N THR A 182 -12.18 -19.77 16.76
CA THR A 182 -10.79 -20.23 16.76
C THR A 182 -10.17 -20.12 18.16
N GLU A 183 -10.40 -19.01 18.86
CA GLU A 183 -9.97 -18.82 20.25
C GLU A 183 -10.63 -19.83 21.21
N ALA A 184 -11.90 -20.16 21.01
CA ALA A 184 -12.61 -21.15 21.82
C ALA A 184 -12.14 -22.59 21.58
N ALA A 185 -11.54 -22.87 20.41
CA ALA A 185 -11.02 -24.18 20.03
C ALA A 185 -9.55 -24.41 20.45
N ALA A 186 -8.82 -23.36 20.82
CA ALA A 186 -7.41 -23.39 21.23
C ALA A 186 -7.23 -23.61 22.74
#